data_AF-A0A7S0G326-F1
#
_entry.id   AF-A0A7S0G326-F1
#
_cell.length_a   1.000
_cell.length_b   1.000
_cell.length_c   1.000
_cell.angle_alpha   90.00
_cell.angle_beta   90.00
_cell.angle_gamma   90.00
#
_symmetry.space_group_name_H-M   'P 1'
#
loop_
_entity.id
_entity.type
_entity.pdbx_description
1 polymer ?
#
loop_
_entity_poly.entity_id
_entity_poly.type
_entity_poly.pdbx_seq_one_letter_code
_entity_poly.pdbx_strand_id
1 'polypeptide(L)'
;CESVNKFPFHWGAWTEIVAMMEKNGEIDHTRLPDHWMKEFFLAHVAVEFQQRNESEQRYSKLEQIFPKSVYIRNQQALALYNAREFDESQAIFEQIVEDDPYRLEGIDTFS
;
A
#
# COMPACT_ATOMS: atom_id res chain seq x y z
N CYS A 1 -9.39 1.11 16.43
CA CYS A 1 -10.21 0.68 15.27
C CYS A 1 -11.62 1.27 15.20
N GLU A 2 -12.14 2.01 16.20
CA GLU A 2 -13.51 2.56 16.12
C GLU A 2 -13.73 3.49 14.92
N SER A 3 -12.73 4.33 14.60
CA SER A 3 -12.77 5.26 13.46
C SER A 3 -12.98 4.53 12.12
N VAL A 4 -12.19 3.47 11.84
CA VAL A 4 -12.31 2.70 10.59
C VAL A 4 -13.63 1.93 10.50
N ASN A 5 -14.25 1.57 11.63
CA ASN A 5 -15.58 0.95 11.64
C ASN A 5 -16.70 1.95 11.30
N LYS A 6 -16.59 3.21 11.76
CA LYS A 6 -17.58 4.26 11.48
C LYS A 6 -17.36 4.95 10.13
N PHE A 7 -16.11 5.07 9.71
CA PHE A 7 -15.67 5.82 8.53
C PHE A 7 -14.65 5.03 7.71
N PRO A 8 -15.04 3.89 7.11
CA PRO A 8 -14.10 2.97 6.45
C PRO A 8 -13.39 3.57 5.23
N PHE A 9 -13.90 4.64 4.62
CA PHE A 9 -13.24 5.33 3.51
C PHE A 9 -12.17 6.33 3.94
N HIS A 10 -12.08 6.66 5.23
CA HIS A 10 -11.07 7.60 5.72
C HIS A 10 -9.71 6.90 5.83
N TRP A 11 -8.94 6.92 4.73
CA TRP A 11 -7.66 6.20 4.62
C TRP A 11 -6.66 6.55 5.74
N GLY A 12 -6.61 7.82 6.16
CA GLY A 12 -5.74 8.25 7.27
C GLY A 12 -5.97 7.47 8.57
N ALA A 13 -7.22 7.07 8.87
CA ALA A 13 -7.48 6.24 10.05
C ALA A 13 -6.88 4.82 9.94
N TRP A 14 -6.69 4.30 8.73
CA TRP A 14 -6.06 3.01 8.49
C TRP A 14 -4.54 3.09 8.58
N THR A 15 -3.92 4.14 8.02
CA THR A 15 -2.46 4.34 8.10
C THR A 15 -2.00 4.60 9.53
N GLU A 16 -2.77 5.35 10.33
CA GLU A 16 -2.49 5.53 11.75
C GLU A 16 -2.53 4.21 12.54
N ILE A 17 -3.39 3.27 12.15
CA ILE A 17 -3.39 1.93 12.76
C ILE A 17 -2.05 1.24 12.46
N VAL A 18 -1.56 1.30 11.22
CA VAL A 18 -0.27 0.70 10.85
C VAL A 18 0.89 1.32 11.62
N ALA A 19 0.91 2.65 11.75
CA ALA A 19 1.95 3.35 12.50
C ALA A 19 2.02 2.96 13.99
N MET A 20 0.90 2.52 14.56
CA MET A 20 0.81 2.05 15.95
C MET A 20 1.11 0.56 16.12
N MET A 21 1.28 -0.20 15.03
CA MET A 21 1.60 -1.62 15.11
C MET A 21 3.05 -1.82 15.54
N GLU A 22 3.27 -2.69 16.54
CA GLU A 22 4.62 -3.13 16.91
C GLU A 22 5.25 -3.98 15.79
N LYS A 23 6.58 -4.11 15.82
CA LYS A 23 7.44 -4.76 14.80
C LYS A 23 7.05 -6.21 14.44
N ASN A 24 6.15 -6.80 15.22
CA ASN A 24 5.69 -8.18 15.17
C ASN A 24 4.45 -8.34 14.26
N GLY A 25 3.81 -7.25 13.83
CA GLY A 25 2.85 -7.24 12.71
C GLY A 25 1.51 -7.93 12.96
N GLU A 26 1.20 -8.36 14.18
CA GLU A 26 -0.06 -9.05 14.44
C GLU A 26 -1.25 -8.08 14.46
N ILE A 27 -2.20 -8.33 13.55
CA ILE A 27 -3.45 -7.58 13.44
C ILE A 27 -4.56 -8.41 14.06
N ASP A 28 -5.24 -7.85 15.06
CA ASP A 28 -6.51 -8.40 15.50
C ASP A 28 -7.59 -8.11 14.45
N HIS A 29 -7.76 -9.07 13.52
CA HIS A 29 -8.73 -8.97 12.45
C HIS A 29 -10.18 -8.85 12.93
N THR A 30 -10.49 -9.24 14.17
CA THR A 30 -11.84 -9.16 14.74
C THR A 30 -12.27 -7.72 15.03
N ARG A 31 -11.30 -6.79 15.13
CA ARG A 31 -11.55 -5.38 15.41
C ARG A 31 -11.66 -4.52 14.15
N LEU A 32 -11.41 -5.11 12.98
CA LEU A 32 -11.50 -4.44 11.68
C LEU A 32 -12.87 -4.69 11.04
N PRO A 33 -13.43 -3.69 10.36
CA PRO A 33 -14.72 -3.84 9.71
C PRO A 33 -14.63 -4.85 8.55
N ASP A 34 -15.74 -5.54 8.28
CA ASP A 34 -15.91 -6.31 7.06
C ASP A 34 -16.25 -5.36 5.90
N HIS A 35 -15.22 -4.75 5.33
CA HIS A 35 -15.33 -3.74 4.29
C HIS A 35 -14.16 -3.85 3.32
N TRP A 36 -14.38 -3.63 2.03
CA TRP A 36 -13.36 -3.84 0.97
C TRP A 36 -12.10 -3.00 1.14
N MET A 37 -12.18 -1.82 1.77
CA MET A 37 -11.01 -1.00 2.15
C MET A 37 -10.01 -1.75 3.03
N LYS A 38 -10.46 -2.78 3.76
CA LYS A 38 -9.59 -3.68 4.53
C LYS A 38 -8.54 -4.36 3.64
N GLU A 39 -8.85 -4.64 2.38
CA GLU A 39 -7.88 -5.26 1.46
C GLU A 39 -6.72 -4.33 1.12
N PHE A 40 -6.98 -3.03 0.92
CA PHE A 40 -5.94 -2.02 0.78
C PHE A 40 -5.08 -1.94 2.04
N PHE A 41 -5.72 -1.93 3.21
CA PHE A 41 -5.03 -1.91 4.49
C PHE A 41 -4.11 -3.12 4.68
N LEU A 42 -4.60 -4.34 4.41
CA LEU A 42 -3.79 -5.56 4.54
C LEU A 42 -2.63 -5.58 3.53
N ALA A 43 -2.85 -5.11 2.30
CA ALA A 43 -1.79 -4.99 1.30
C ALA A 43 -0.70 -4.00 1.72
N HIS A 44 -1.10 -2.86 2.28
CA HIS A 44 -0.20 -1.82 2.78
C HIS A 44 0.62 -2.32 3.98
N VAL A 45 -0.02 -2.98 4.94
CA VAL A 45 0.67 -3.65 6.07
C VAL A 45 1.71 -4.65 5.55
N ALA A 46 1.37 -5.48 4.56
CA ALA A 46 2.32 -6.44 4.01
C ALA A 46 3.57 -5.78 3.41
N VAL A 47 3.47 -4.57 2.86
CA VAL A 47 4.63 -3.79 2.40
C VAL A 47 5.45 -3.27 3.57
N GLU A 48 4.81 -2.64 4.56
CA GLU A 48 5.47 -2.07 5.74
C GLU A 48 6.24 -3.13 6.56
N PHE A 49 5.67 -4.33 6.67
CA PHE A 49 6.30 -5.47 7.36
C PHE A 49 7.17 -6.34 6.45
N GLN A 50 7.47 -5.90 5.23
CA GLN A 50 8.35 -6.59 4.27
C GLN A 50 7.91 -8.03 3.93
N GLN A 51 6.60 -8.29 3.95
CA GLN A 51 5.99 -9.57 3.58
C GLN A 51 5.77 -9.64 2.06
N ARG A 52 6.86 -9.72 1.29
CA ARG A 52 6.87 -9.59 -0.19
C ARG A 52 5.81 -10.42 -0.92
N ASN A 53 5.73 -11.72 -0.65
CA ASN A 53 4.80 -12.60 -1.36
C ASN A 53 3.33 -12.23 -1.09
N GLU A 54 3.03 -11.79 0.14
CA GLU A 54 1.68 -11.39 0.52
C GLU A 54 1.30 -10.04 -0.10
N SER A 55 2.21 -9.06 -0.07
CA SER A 55 1.97 -7.75 -0.68
C SER A 55 1.75 -7.87 -2.19
N GLU A 56 2.59 -8.63 -2.89
CA GLU A 56 2.47 -8.89 -4.32
C GLU A 56 1.12 -9.53 -4.66
N GLN A 57 0.74 -10.59 -3.94
CA GLN A 57 -0.53 -11.28 -4.17
C GLN A 57 -1.73 -10.36 -3.95
N ARG A 58 -1.71 -9.55 -2.90
CA ARG A 58 -2.82 -8.65 -2.56
C ARG A 58 -2.93 -7.50 -3.57
N TYR A 59 -1.82 -6.85 -3.90
CA TYR A 59 -1.83 -5.77 -4.89
C TYR A 59 -2.19 -6.26 -6.28
N SER A 60 -1.75 -7.45 -6.69
CA SER A 60 -2.16 -8.06 -7.96
C SER A 60 -3.68 -8.26 -8.06
N LYS A 61 -4.33 -8.66 -6.96
CA LYS A 61 -5.80 -8.78 -6.90
C LYS A 61 -6.48 -7.41 -6.95
N LEU A 62 -5.95 -6.43 -6.22
CA LEU A 62 -6.49 -5.08 -6.21
C LEU A 62 -6.34 -4.40 -7.58
N GLU A 63 -5.23 -4.64 -8.28
CA GLU A 63 -4.96 -4.10 -9.61
C GLU A 63 -5.96 -4.62 -10.66
N GLN A 64 -6.38 -5.89 -10.57
CA GLN A 64 -7.43 -6.43 -11.44
C GLN A 64 -8.77 -5.69 -11.28
N ILE A 65 -9.05 -5.14 -10.09
CA ILE A 65 -10.28 -4.40 -9.78
C ILE A 65 -10.10 -2.90 -10.06
N PHE A 66 -8.91 -2.36 -9.79
CA PHE A 66 -8.56 -0.95 -9.88
C PHE A 66 -7.32 -0.71 -10.79
N PRO A 67 -7.37 -1.07 -12.08
CA PRO A 67 -6.19 -1.14 -12.95
C PRO A 67 -5.54 0.22 -13.25
N LYS A 68 -6.24 1.33 -12.98
CA LYS A 68 -5.73 2.69 -13.16
C LYS A 68 -5.31 3.36 -11.85
N SER A 69 -5.30 2.62 -10.74
CA SER A 69 -4.95 3.16 -9.45
C SER A 69 -3.45 3.44 -9.37
N VAL A 70 -3.08 4.72 -9.39
CA VAL A 70 -1.68 5.13 -9.21
C VAL A 70 -1.19 4.78 -7.80
N TYR A 71 -2.08 4.78 -6.79
CA TYR A 71 -1.72 4.33 -5.44
C TYR A 71 -1.23 2.88 -5.43
N ILE A 72 -1.91 1.97 -6.13
CA ILE A 72 -1.51 0.55 -6.19
C ILE A 72 -0.13 0.42 -6.85
N ARG A 73 0.07 1.09 -7.99
CA ARG A 73 1.36 1.09 -8.70
C ARG A 73 2.49 1.65 -7.84
N ASN A 74 2.25 2.75 -7.11
CA ASN A 74 3.21 3.31 -6.17
C ASN A 74 3.58 2.31 -5.06
N GLN A 75 2.60 1.62 -4.48
CA GLN A 75 2.86 0.64 -3.43
C GLN A 75 3.60 -0.60 -3.96
N GLN A 76 3.32 -1.04 -5.19
CA GLN A 76 4.09 -2.10 -5.87
C GLN A 76 5.54 -1.67 -6.09
N ALA A 77 5.78 -0.44 -6.57
CA ALA A 77 7.12 0.11 -6.72
C ALA A 77 7.86 0.19 -5.37
N LEU A 78 7.22 0.69 -4.32
CA LEU A 78 7.78 0.70 -2.97
C LEU A 78 8.12 -0.71 -2.45
N ALA A 79 7.28 -1.71 -2.74
CA ALA A 79 7.56 -3.10 -2.38
C ALA A 79 8.81 -3.64 -3.08
N LEU A 80 8.98 -3.36 -4.37
CA LEU A 80 10.18 -3.72 -5.16
C LEU A 80 11.42 -2.99 -4.64
N TYR A 81 11.31 -1.69 -4.33
CA TYR A 81 12.37 -0.91 -3.72
C TYR A 81 12.84 -1.52 -2.40
N ASN A 82 11.89 -1.86 -1.51
CA ASN A 82 12.18 -2.52 -0.24
C ASN A 82 12.83 -3.90 -0.42
N ALA A 83 12.50 -4.62 -1.51
CA ALA A 83 13.12 -5.87 -1.90
C ALA A 83 14.50 -5.69 -2.59
N ARG A 84 14.95 -4.46 -2.82
CA ARG A 84 16.18 -4.08 -3.55
C ARG A 84 16.15 -4.42 -5.05
N GLU A 85 14.96 -4.57 -5.62
CA GLU A 85 14.74 -4.74 -7.06
C GLU A 85 14.60 -3.37 -7.72
N PHE A 86 15.70 -2.61 -7.69
CA PHE A 86 15.71 -1.19 -8.03
C PHE A 86 15.34 -0.90 -9.48
N ASP A 87 15.82 -1.72 -10.42
CA ASP A 87 15.54 -1.51 -11.86
C ASP A 87 14.03 -1.60 -12.16
N GLU A 88 13.35 -2.59 -11.59
CA GLU A 88 11.90 -2.78 -11.77
C GLU A 88 11.11 -1.69 -11.03
N SER A 89 11.53 -1.36 -9.81
CA SER A 89 10.95 -0.25 -9.05
C SER A 89 11.03 1.07 -9.83
N GLN A 90 12.21 1.38 -10.39
CA GLN A 90 12.46 2.61 -11.12
C GLN A 90 11.60 2.69 -12.39
N ALA A 91 11.47 1.62 -13.15
CA ALA A 91 10.64 1.60 -14.35
C ALA A 91 9.17 1.92 -14.06
N ILE A 92 8.61 1.39 -12.96
CA ILE A 92 7.23 1.70 -12.56
C ILE A 92 7.11 3.17 -12.15
N PHE A 93 8.08 3.65 -11.38
CA PHE A 93 8.13 5.02 -10.89
C PHE A 93 8.23 6.05 -12.03
N GLU A 94 9.07 5.79 -13.04
CA GLU A 94 9.17 6.61 -14.26
C GLU A 94 7.82 6.68 -14.98
N GLN A 95 7.14 5.54 -15.17
CA GLN A 95 5.82 5.52 -15.79
C GLN A 95 4.79 6.35 -15.01
N ILE A 96 4.85 6.35 -13.67
CA ILE A 96 3.95 7.14 -12.83
C ILE A 96 4.17 8.65 -13.04
N VAL A 97 5.42 9.08 -13.18
CA VAL A 97 5.78 10.48 -13.45
C VAL A 97 5.37 10.90 -14.86
N GLU A 98 5.53 10.02 -15.85
CA GLU A 98 5.06 10.28 -17.21
C GLU A 98 3.54 10.45 -17.26
N ASP A 99 2.81 9.62 -16.51
CA ASP A 99 1.35 9.67 -16.43
C ASP A 99 0.83 10.90 -15.64
N ASP A 100 1.55 11.32 -14.59
CA ASP A 100 1.18 12.44 -13.71
C ASP A 100 2.41 13.26 -13.26
N PRO A 101 2.91 14.17 -14.12
CA PRO A 101 4.17 14.88 -13.88
C PRO A 101 4.13 15.91 -12.74
N TYR A 102 2.95 16.20 -12.19
CA TYR A 102 2.78 17.16 -11.08
C TYR A 102 2.61 16.48 -9.72
N ARG A 103 2.70 15.14 -9.66
CA ARG A 103 2.58 14.39 -8.42
C ARG A 103 3.77 14.65 -7.50
N LEU A 104 3.48 15.07 -6.26
CA LEU A 104 4.49 15.31 -5.23
C LEU A 104 4.77 14.10 -4.33
N GLU A 105 3.86 13.11 -4.29
CA GLU A 105 4.02 11.91 -3.47
C GLU A 105 5.03 10.93 -4.07
N GLY A 106 6.01 10.53 -3.26
CA GLY A 106 6.99 9.50 -3.58
C GLY A 106 8.29 10.03 -4.18
N ILE A 107 8.40 11.33 -4.49
CA ILE A 107 9.58 11.99 -5.09
C ILE A 107 10.88 11.68 -4.31
N ASP A 108 10.79 11.53 -2.99
CA ASP A 108 11.92 11.19 -2.12
C ASP A 108 12.46 9.78 -2.34
N THR A 109 11.62 8.84 -2.80
CA THR A 109 12.04 7.47 -3.13
C THR A 109 12.77 7.38 -4.48
N PHE A 110 12.64 8.41 -5.33
CA PHE A 110 13.34 8.48 -6.62
C PHE A 110 14.79 8.96 -6.52
N SER A 111 15.20 9.55 -5.38
CA SER A 111 16.48 10.29 -5.24
C SER A 111 17.66 9.43 -4.80
#